data_AF-A0A368EVS0-F1
#
_entry.id   AF-A0A368EVS0-F1
#
_cell.length_a   1.000
_cell.length_b   1.000
_cell.length_c   1.000
_cell.angle_alpha   90.00
_cell.angle_beta   90.00
_cell.angle_gamma   90.00
#
_symmetry.space_group_name_H-M   'P 1'
#
loop_
_entity.id
_entity.type
_entity.pdbx_description
1 polymer ?
#
loop_
_entity_poly.entity_id
_entity_poly.type
_entity_poly.pdbx_seq_one_letter_code
_entity_poly.pdbx_strand_id
1 'polypeptide(L)'
;LFQKTIEGVLTETSPNGERITQALRAADRLNIKVNQAAFDKILTAAMKDDSPANLAWVFNAAALFDKGTGAKYFDKIKNLVSQADEVDKKFLQFDGGLTTTANAIHGIMSLAEKQGKVPAVSQVSARINAAIRTLQEQMLLFANYLLSRKHVSTEKAAFHLLSALGVLVNNHQLVPITVSLAGPVMIDRMQPIKVFITNVFGLPIEATGVRVDIIPRGSENPVIGHLPMVKMQADPRIWGFGPEKLPDEAGFFTLAIKIESGDKRLVGKTGSSVLIKKCDDIVVDDLKLGVLEKEETITGSSLNSSFGFVI
;
A
#
# COMPACT_ATOMS: atom_id res chain seq x y z
N LEU A 1 26.51 25.31 -21.20
CA LEU A 1 25.98 25.77 -19.89
C LEU A 1 25.56 24.59 -19.02
N PHE A 2 24.59 23.77 -19.44
CA PHE A 2 24.06 22.64 -18.65
C PHE A 2 25.11 21.63 -18.17
N GLN A 3 26.04 21.20 -19.04
CA GLN A 3 27.10 20.27 -18.64
C GLN A 3 27.99 20.84 -17.52
N LYS A 4 28.38 22.12 -17.62
CA LYS A 4 29.16 22.80 -16.57
C LYS A 4 28.41 22.85 -15.23
N THR A 5 27.09 23.03 -15.27
CA THR A 5 26.25 23.01 -14.06
C THR A 5 26.19 21.61 -13.44
N ILE A 6 26.02 20.57 -14.26
CA ILE A 6 25.98 19.16 -13.82
C ILE A 6 27.33 18.75 -13.21
N GLU A 7 28.43 19.04 -13.91
CA GLU A 7 29.78 18.68 -13.48
C GLU A 7 30.27 19.56 -12.32
N GLY A 8 29.63 20.71 -12.06
CA GLY A 8 29.92 21.55 -10.90
C GLY A 8 29.80 20.79 -9.57
N VAL A 9 28.87 19.82 -9.48
CA VAL A 9 28.68 18.96 -8.29
C VAL A 9 29.94 18.14 -7.98
N LEU A 10 30.78 17.84 -8.96
CA LEU A 10 32.04 17.09 -8.77
C LEU A 10 33.08 17.87 -7.95
N THR A 11 32.92 19.19 -7.85
CA THR A 11 33.85 20.09 -7.16
C THR A 11 33.36 20.55 -5.79
N GLU A 12 32.16 20.13 -5.38
CA GLU A 12 31.62 20.47 -4.07
C GLU A 12 32.42 19.79 -2.95
N THR A 13 32.66 20.52 -1.87
CA THR A 13 33.45 20.05 -0.71
C THR A 13 32.71 19.03 0.15
N SER A 14 31.37 19.04 0.13
CA SER A 14 30.51 18.10 0.84
C SER A 14 29.28 17.74 -0.01
N PRO A 15 29.46 16.92 -1.06
CA PRO A 15 28.38 16.56 -1.94
C PRO A 15 27.41 15.62 -1.21
N ASN A 16 26.13 16.00 -1.13
CA ASN A 16 25.09 15.17 -0.54
C ASN A 16 24.37 14.33 -1.62
N GLY A 17 23.70 13.26 -1.20
CA GLY A 17 23.02 12.36 -2.15
C GLY A 17 22.00 13.07 -3.02
N GLU A 18 21.30 14.08 -2.48
CA GLU A 18 20.27 14.84 -3.21
C GLU A 18 20.85 15.58 -4.41
N ARG A 19 21.90 16.38 -4.20
CA ARG A 19 22.59 17.16 -5.25
C ARG A 19 23.14 16.25 -6.33
N ILE A 20 23.79 15.15 -5.93
CA ILE A 20 24.33 14.15 -6.86
C ILE A 20 23.22 13.54 -7.71
N THR A 21 22.11 13.16 -7.09
CA THR A 21 20.96 12.58 -7.79
C THR A 21 20.35 13.57 -8.77
N GLN A 22 20.16 14.83 -8.36
CA GLN A 22 19.58 15.86 -9.22
C GLN A 22 20.48 16.11 -10.44
N ALA A 23 21.80 16.17 -10.27
CA ALA A 23 22.74 16.32 -11.38
C ALA A 23 22.71 15.13 -12.34
N LEU A 24 22.74 13.89 -11.83
CA LEU A 24 22.66 12.69 -12.65
C LEU A 24 21.32 12.57 -13.38
N ARG A 25 20.20 12.87 -12.71
CA ARG A 25 18.87 12.87 -13.34
C ARG A 25 18.76 13.93 -14.43
N ALA A 26 19.28 15.13 -14.19
CA ALA A 26 19.31 16.18 -15.21
C ALA A 26 20.14 15.74 -16.42
N ALA A 27 21.30 15.11 -16.19
CA ALA A 27 22.14 14.57 -17.25
C ALA A 27 21.39 13.51 -18.08
N ASP A 28 20.76 12.53 -17.40
CA ASP A 28 19.98 11.47 -18.04
C ASP A 28 18.83 12.03 -18.89
N ARG A 29 18.03 12.95 -18.34
CA ARG A 29 16.89 13.55 -19.04
C ARG A 29 17.28 14.46 -20.20
N LEU A 30 18.44 15.07 -20.14
CA LEU A 30 19.00 15.92 -21.20
C LEU A 30 19.92 15.14 -22.16
N ASN A 31 20.07 13.83 -21.96
CA ASN A 31 20.98 12.97 -22.72
C ASN A 31 22.44 13.48 -22.75
N ILE A 32 22.90 14.03 -21.63
CA ILE A 32 24.27 14.51 -21.42
C ILE A 32 25.09 13.36 -20.83
N LYS A 33 26.18 12.98 -21.52
CA LYS A 33 27.12 11.99 -21.00
C LYS A 33 27.90 12.58 -19.83
N VAL A 34 27.97 11.84 -18.74
CA VAL A 34 28.72 12.20 -17.53
C VAL A 34 29.86 11.22 -17.28
N ASN A 35 30.88 11.68 -16.58
CA ASN A 35 31.93 10.81 -16.06
C ASN A 35 31.40 9.98 -14.90
N GLN A 36 30.90 8.76 -15.18
CA GLN A 36 30.32 7.88 -14.16
C GLN A 36 31.30 7.57 -13.01
N ALA A 37 32.59 7.39 -13.30
CA ALA A 37 33.58 7.11 -12.26
C ALA A 37 33.78 8.29 -11.29
N ALA A 38 33.74 9.52 -11.80
CA ALA A 38 33.82 10.71 -10.95
C ALA A 38 32.57 10.86 -10.05
N PHE A 39 31.38 10.63 -10.61
CA PHE A 39 30.14 10.65 -9.86
C PHE A 39 30.06 9.51 -8.83
N ASP A 40 30.53 8.32 -9.18
CA ASP A 40 30.63 7.16 -8.30
C ASP A 40 31.53 7.44 -7.08
N LYS A 41 32.66 8.12 -7.30
CA LYS A 41 33.57 8.52 -6.22
C LYS A 41 32.88 9.44 -5.21
N ILE A 42 32.21 10.49 -5.67
CA ILE A 42 31.52 11.42 -4.76
C ILE A 42 30.28 10.80 -4.13
N LEU A 43 29.58 9.91 -4.83
CA LEU A 43 28.43 9.18 -4.28
C LEU A 43 28.86 8.20 -3.18
N THR A 44 30.03 7.57 -3.36
CA THR A 44 30.65 6.74 -2.31
C THR A 44 31.01 7.57 -1.08
N ALA A 45 31.49 8.80 -1.26
CA ALA A 45 31.75 9.72 -0.14
C ALA A 45 30.45 10.16 0.56
N ALA A 46 29.39 10.44 -0.21
CA ALA A 46 28.08 10.83 0.32
C ALA A 46 27.44 9.74 1.20
N MET A 47 27.72 8.45 0.94
CA MET A 47 27.24 7.33 1.77
C MET A 47 27.80 7.30 3.20
N LYS A 48 28.75 8.16 3.56
CA LYS A 48 29.20 8.28 4.95
C LYS A 48 28.09 8.78 5.87
N ASP A 49 27.16 9.57 5.34
CA ASP A 49 25.89 9.88 5.99
C ASP A 49 24.92 8.73 5.71
N ASP A 50 24.66 7.92 6.74
CA ASP A 50 23.80 6.74 6.68
C ASP A 50 22.34 7.04 7.05
N SER A 51 21.96 8.31 7.17
CA SER A 51 20.58 8.71 7.44
C SER A 51 19.64 8.22 6.33
N PRO A 52 18.37 7.90 6.66
CA PRO A 52 17.42 7.42 5.67
C PRO A 52 17.19 8.40 4.51
N ALA A 53 17.18 9.70 4.84
CA ALA A 53 17.04 10.77 3.86
C ALA A 53 18.17 10.77 2.83
N ASN A 54 19.42 10.65 3.27
CA ASN A 54 20.56 10.63 2.36
C ASN A 54 20.67 9.30 1.59
N LEU A 55 20.52 8.16 2.26
CA LEU A 55 20.57 6.85 1.60
C LEU A 55 19.49 6.69 0.52
N ALA A 56 18.29 7.23 0.76
CA ALA A 56 17.23 7.28 -0.25
C ALA A 56 17.72 7.96 -1.53
N TRP A 57 18.36 9.13 -1.41
CA TRP A 57 18.95 9.81 -2.56
C TRP A 57 20.10 9.02 -3.17
N VAL A 58 20.98 8.43 -2.36
CA VAL A 58 22.09 7.62 -2.87
C VAL A 58 21.62 6.51 -3.80
N PHE A 59 20.56 5.78 -3.43
CA PHE A 59 20.06 4.69 -4.27
C PHE A 59 19.37 5.19 -5.54
N ASN A 60 18.76 6.37 -5.47
CA ASN A 60 18.24 7.04 -6.66
C ASN A 60 19.35 7.44 -7.65
N ALA A 61 20.48 7.94 -7.17
CA ALA A 61 21.66 8.21 -7.99
C ALA A 61 22.25 6.90 -8.56
N ALA A 62 22.42 5.88 -7.73
CA ALA A 62 23.01 4.60 -8.12
C ALA A 62 22.19 3.87 -9.20
N ALA A 63 20.87 4.06 -9.24
CA ALA A 63 20.01 3.50 -10.29
C ALA A 63 20.32 4.06 -11.69
N LEU A 64 21.01 5.21 -11.78
CA LEU A 64 21.39 5.86 -13.05
C LEU A 64 22.76 5.41 -13.56
N PHE A 65 23.55 4.71 -12.74
CA PHE A 65 24.81 4.12 -13.19
C PHE A 65 24.59 2.85 -14.02
N ASP A 66 25.65 2.37 -14.65
CA ASP A 66 25.66 1.02 -15.21
C ASP A 66 25.49 -0.04 -14.11
N LYS A 67 25.14 -1.26 -14.52
CA LYS A 67 24.83 -2.36 -13.60
C LYS A 67 26.01 -2.71 -12.69
N GLY A 68 27.25 -2.67 -13.20
CA GLY A 68 28.45 -2.98 -12.44
C GLY A 68 28.70 -1.95 -11.35
N THR A 69 28.71 -0.67 -11.71
CA THR A 69 28.92 0.43 -10.75
C THR A 69 27.81 0.49 -9.69
N GLY A 70 26.55 0.30 -10.10
CA GLY A 70 25.40 0.31 -9.18
C GLY A 70 25.37 -0.85 -8.17
N ALA A 71 26.06 -1.95 -8.42
CA ALA A 71 25.93 -3.18 -7.63
C ALA A 71 26.34 -3.00 -6.16
N LYS A 72 27.42 -2.24 -5.89
CA LYS A 72 27.89 -1.99 -4.52
C LYS A 72 26.88 -1.21 -3.66
N TYR A 73 26.05 -0.38 -4.28
CA TYR A 73 24.99 0.38 -3.61
C TYR A 73 23.77 -0.50 -3.33
N PHE A 74 23.47 -1.43 -4.25
CA PHE A 74 22.38 -2.38 -4.10
C PHE A 74 22.54 -3.22 -2.82
N ASP A 75 23.76 -3.67 -2.52
CA ASP A 75 24.05 -4.43 -1.30
C ASP A 75 23.87 -3.62 0.00
N LYS A 76 23.77 -2.29 -0.11
CA LYS A 76 23.52 -1.37 1.02
C LYS A 76 22.05 -1.06 1.25
N ILE A 77 21.14 -1.51 0.37
CA ILE A 77 19.69 -1.31 0.56
C ILE A 77 19.23 -1.83 1.92
N LYS A 78 19.81 -2.95 2.40
CA LYS A 78 19.50 -3.51 3.73
C LYS A 78 19.73 -2.52 4.88
N ASN A 79 20.71 -1.63 4.75
CA ASN A 79 21.05 -0.64 5.78
C ASN A 79 20.02 0.47 5.86
N LEU A 80 19.42 0.85 4.74
CA LEU A 80 18.29 1.79 4.74
C LEU A 80 17.07 1.09 5.31
N VAL A 81 16.73 -0.08 4.78
CA VAL A 81 15.50 -0.78 5.16
C VAL A 81 15.46 -1.15 6.65
N SER A 82 16.61 -1.43 7.29
CA SER A 82 16.69 -1.67 8.74
C SER A 82 16.34 -0.46 9.61
N GLN A 83 16.31 0.74 9.05
CA GLN A 83 15.98 1.99 9.74
C GLN A 83 14.49 2.36 9.62
N ALA A 84 13.67 1.49 9.01
CA ALA A 84 12.25 1.75 8.88
C ALA A 84 11.51 1.45 10.18
N ASP A 85 10.63 2.37 10.57
CA ASP A 85 9.74 2.20 11.72
C ASP A 85 8.46 1.47 11.32
N GLU A 86 8.12 0.45 12.11
CA GLU A 86 6.84 -0.25 12.00
C GLU A 86 5.76 0.49 12.80
N VAL A 87 4.67 0.87 12.13
CA VAL A 87 3.50 1.52 12.76
C VAL A 87 2.30 0.59 12.68
N ASP A 88 1.76 0.23 13.84
CA ASP A 88 0.56 -0.61 14.02
C ASP A 88 0.56 -1.93 13.24
N LYS A 89 1.75 -2.49 12.92
CA LYS A 89 1.92 -3.66 12.05
C LYS A 89 1.35 -3.50 10.63
N LYS A 90 0.95 -2.29 10.25
CA LYS A 90 0.28 -1.96 8.99
C LYS A 90 1.16 -1.19 8.03
N PHE A 91 2.12 -0.45 8.57
CA PHE A 91 2.93 0.50 7.81
C PHE A 91 4.41 0.32 8.15
N LEU A 92 5.24 0.56 7.15
CA LEU A 92 6.65 0.92 7.35
C LEU A 92 6.82 2.36 6.87
N GLN A 93 7.58 3.14 7.62
CA GLN A 93 7.92 4.52 7.28
C GLN A 93 9.35 4.83 7.74
N PHE A 94 9.91 5.93 7.25
CA PHE A 94 11.17 6.47 7.77
C PHE A 94 10.94 7.78 8.49
N ASP A 95 11.86 8.11 9.39
CA ASP A 95 12.02 9.46 9.91
C ASP A 95 12.12 10.48 8.76
N GLY A 96 11.29 11.52 8.83
CA GLY A 96 11.05 12.47 7.73
C GLY A 96 9.78 12.19 6.90
N GLY A 97 9.02 11.15 7.26
CA GLY A 97 7.63 10.96 6.84
C GLY A 97 7.48 10.64 5.35
N LEU A 98 6.43 11.19 4.73
CA LEU A 98 6.02 10.82 3.36
C LEU A 98 7.14 11.03 2.34
N THR A 99 7.81 12.17 2.38
CA THR A 99 8.83 12.53 1.39
C THR A 99 10.02 11.58 1.44
N THR A 100 10.59 11.36 2.63
CA THR A 100 11.71 10.42 2.82
C THR A 100 11.30 9.01 2.41
N THR A 101 10.12 8.57 2.86
CA THR A 101 9.63 7.21 2.61
C THR A 101 9.38 6.95 1.14
N ALA A 102 8.72 7.87 0.45
CA ALA A 102 8.48 7.78 -0.98
C ALA A 102 9.81 7.82 -1.77
N ASN A 103 10.74 8.70 -1.40
CA ASN A 103 12.05 8.77 -2.06
C ASN A 103 12.87 7.47 -1.88
N ALA A 104 12.82 6.88 -0.68
CA ALA A 104 13.47 5.62 -0.36
C ALA A 104 12.90 4.47 -1.22
N ILE A 105 11.57 4.33 -1.26
CA ILE A 105 10.89 3.31 -2.08
C ILE A 105 11.27 3.48 -3.55
N HIS A 106 11.24 4.72 -4.06
CA HIS A 106 11.65 5.00 -5.44
C HIS A 106 13.10 4.56 -5.70
N GLY A 107 14.04 4.92 -4.83
CA GLY A 107 15.46 4.58 -4.98
C GLY A 107 15.72 3.08 -4.92
N ILE A 108 15.13 2.40 -3.93
CA ILE A 108 15.24 0.94 -3.75
C ILE A 108 14.73 0.21 -4.99
N MET A 109 13.52 0.54 -5.44
CA MET A 109 12.89 -0.18 -6.54
C MET A 109 13.50 0.16 -7.90
N SER A 110 13.96 1.40 -8.10
CA SER A 110 14.69 1.77 -9.32
C SER A 110 16.04 1.08 -9.41
N LEU A 111 16.75 0.97 -8.29
CA LEU A 111 18.03 0.25 -8.24
C LEU A 111 17.83 -1.26 -8.39
N ALA A 112 16.76 -1.82 -7.81
CA ALA A 112 16.39 -3.22 -8.00
C ALA A 112 16.07 -3.55 -9.46
N GLU A 113 15.32 -2.67 -10.11
CA GLU A 113 15.02 -2.73 -11.54
C GLU A 113 16.32 -2.72 -12.36
N LYS A 114 17.22 -1.76 -12.08
CA LYS A 114 18.52 -1.66 -12.77
C LYS A 114 19.38 -2.91 -12.60
N GLN A 115 19.34 -3.53 -11.42
CA GLN A 115 20.09 -4.75 -11.12
C GLN A 115 19.40 -6.02 -11.64
N GLY A 116 18.12 -5.94 -12.01
CA GLY A 116 17.32 -7.07 -12.48
C GLY A 116 17.08 -8.12 -11.39
N LYS A 117 17.10 -7.72 -10.12
CA LYS A 117 16.84 -8.62 -8.98
C LYS A 117 16.29 -7.86 -7.78
N VAL A 118 15.47 -8.55 -6.98
CA VAL A 118 14.99 -8.05 -5.68
C VAL A 118 16.15 -8.11 -4.67
N PRO A 119 16.41 -7.03 -3.91
CA PRO A 119 17.37 -7.07 -2.82
C PRO A 119 17.03 -8.16 -1.80
N ALA A 120 18.03 -8.96 -1.43
CA ALA A 120 17.91 -9.96 -0.37
C ALA A 120 17.91 -9.23 0.99
N VAL A 121 16.77 -8.66 1.34
CA VAL A 121 16.54 -8.01 2.63
C VAL A 121 15.59 -8.89 3.42
N SER A 122 16.14 -9.58 4.40
CA SER A 122 15.41 -10.27 5.46
C SER A 122 15.63 -9.48 6.74
N GLN A 123 14.59 -8.85 7.28
CA GLN A 123 14.66 -8.14 8.56
C GLN A 123 13.73 -8.79 9.58
N VAL A 124 14.19 -8.79 10.83
CA VAL A 124 13.45 -9.28 11.99
C VAL A 124 12.62 -8.11 12.53
N SER A 125 11.29 -8.23 12.53
CA SER A 125 10.41 -7.22 13.18
C SER A 125 10.73 -7.17 14.68
N ALA A 126 10.88 -5.98 15.26
CA ALA A 126 11.42 -5.74 16.60
C ALA A 126 10.50 -6.15 17.78
N ARG A 127 9.65 -7.17 17.67
CA ARG A 127 8.84 -7.67 18.80
C ARG A 127 8.86 -9.20 18.93
N ILE A 128 8.82 -9.62 20.19
CA ILE A 128 8.70 -10.98 20.73
C ILE A 128 7.75 -11.80 19.82
N ASN A 129 8.28 -12.83 19.14
CA ASN A 129 7.67 -13.66 18.07
C ASN A 129 7.83 -13.12 16.62
N ALA A 130 9.03 -12.66 16.27
CA ALA A 130 9.33 -12.05 14.98
C ALA A 130 9.32 -13.05 13.81
N ALA A 131 8.38 -12.91 12.88
CA ALA A 131 8.52 -13.47 11.54
C ALA A 131 9.59 -12.67 10.78
N ILE A 132 10.55 -13.37 10.17
CA ILE A 132 11.49 -12.76 9.23
C ILE A 132 10.68 -12.27 8.03
N ARG A 133 10.66 -10.95 7.81
CA ARG A 133 9.97 -10.36 6.66
C ARG A 133 10.92 -10.25 5.48
N THR A 134 10.51 -10.77 4.35
CA THR A 134 11.15 -10.53 3.04
C THR A 134 10.95 -9.08 2.60
N LEU A 135 11.77 -8.60 1.66
CA LEU A 135 11.57 -7.27 1.07
C LEU A 135 10.18 -7.13 0.43
N GLN A 136 9.61 -8.23 -0.09
CA GLN A 136 8.28 -8.24 -0.69
C GLN A 136 7.21 -7.83 0.33
N GLU A 137 7.23 -8.44 1.51
CA GLU A 137 6.29 -8.13 2.60
C GLU A 137 6.50 -6.72 3.15
N GLN A 138 7.76 -6.27 3.23
CA GLN A 138 8.07 -4.91 3.64
C GLN A 138 7.56 -3.89 2.62
N MET A 139 7.66 -4.19 1.32
CA MET A 139 7.15 -3.33 0.27
C MET A 139 5.61 -3.20 0.31
N LEU A 140 4.89 -4.22 0.79
CA LEU A 140 3.45 -4.11 1.05
C LEU A 140 3.14 -3.12 2.17
N LEU A 141 3.89 -3.15 3.27
CA LEU A 141 3.72 -2.21 4.38
C LEU A 141 4.06 -0.77 3.97
N PHE A 142 5.11 -0.59 3.16
CA PHE A 142 5.44 0.69 2.55
C PHE A 142 4.35 1.18 1.57
N ALA A 143 3.81 0.30 0.73
CA ALA A 143 2.73 0.65 -0.18
C ALA A 143 1.46 1.07 0.58
N ASN A 144 1.11 0.36 1.65
CA ASN A 144 0.00 0.74 2.54
C ASN A 144 0.21 2.14 3.13
N TYR A 145 1.43 2.45 3.57
CA TYR A 145 1.77 3.77 4.08
C TYR A 145 1.53 4.85 3.01
N LEU A 146 2.08 4.67 1.80
CA LEU A 146 1.91 5.63 0.69
C LEU A 146 0.44 5.83 0.33
N LEU A 147 -0.34 4.75 0.22
CA LEU A 147 -1.76 4.80 -0.10
C LEU A 147 -2.60 5.46 1.00
N SER A 148 -2.21 5.30 2.27
CA SER A 148 -2.83 6.01 3.40
C SER A 148 -2.62 7.52 3.35
N ARG A 149 -1.58 7.97 2.62
CA ARG A 149 -1.18 9.38 2.45
C ARG A 149 -1.54 9.95 1.08
N LYS A 150 -2.50 9.35 0.37
CA LYS A 150 -2.92 9.79 -0.99
C LYS A 150 -3.42 11.24 -1.07
N HIS A 151 -3.84 11.82 0.06
CA HIS A 151 -4.22 13.23 0.15
C HIS A 151 -3.01 14.05 0.62
N VAL A 152 -2.37 14.71 -0.33
CA VAL A 152 -1.20 15.57 -0.12
C VAL A 152 -1.55 17.02 -0.43
N SER A 153 -0.96 17.95 0.31
CA SER A 153 -1.23 19.39 0.21
C SER A 153 -0.14 20.20 -0.51
N THR A 154 0.97 19.56 -0.90
CA THR A 154 2.08 20.23 -1.60
C THR A 154 2.48 19.47 -2.85
N GLU A 155 2.95 20.20 -3.86
CA GLU A 155 3.43 19.66 -5.12
C GLU A 155 4.65 18.76 -4.91
N LYS A 156 5.53 19.12 -3.97
CA LYS A 156 6.69 18.31 -3.60
C LYS A 156 6.26 16.94 -3.06
N ALA A 157 5.30 16.92 -2.12
CA ALA A 157 4.79 15.66 -1.59
C ALA A 157 4.07 14.83 -2.66
N ALA A 158 3.28 15.47 -3.53
CA ALA A 158 2.62 14.83 -4.65
C ALA A 158 3.63 14.21 -5.63
N PHE A 159 4.68 14.93 -5.99
CA PHE A 159 5.74 14.44 -6.85
C PHE A 159 6.41 13.19 -6.27
N HIS A 160 6.82 13.23 -4.99
CA HIS A 160 7.48 12.09 -4.37
C HIS A 160 6.54 10.89 -4.25
N LEU A 161 5.30 11.10 -3.79
CA LEU A 161 4.29 10.05 -3.71
C LEU A 161 4.04 9.38 -5.07
N LEU A 162 3.77 10.17 -6.11
CA LEU A 162 3.52 9.67 -7.45
C LEU A 162 4.75 8.98 -8.04
N SER A 163 5.95 9.48 -7.78
CA SER A 163 7.19 8.82 -8.22
C SER A 163 7.31 7.44 -7.59
N ALA A 164 7.14 7.34 -6.26
CA ALA A 164 7.26 6.09 -5.52
C ALA A 164 6.21 5.06 -5.91
N LEU A 165 4.95 5.48 -6.05
CA LEU A 165 3.89 4.60 -6.54
C LEU A 165 4.13 4.23 -8.01
N GLY A 166 4.60 5.17 -8.83
CA GLY A 166 4.90 4.97 -10.25
C GLY A 166 5.91 3.87 -10.51
N VAL A 167 7.00 3.80 -9.73
CA VAL A 167 8.00 2.72 -9.87
C VAL A 167 7.44 1.34 -9.48
N LEU A 168 6.33 1.29 -8.73
CA LEU A 168 5.66 0.05 -8.30
C LEU A 168 4.55 -0.42 -9.26
N VAL A 169 4.14 0.40 -10.22
CA VAL A 169 3.00 0.11 -11.13
C VAL A 169 3.29 -1.08 -12.05
N ASN A 170 4.49 -1.12 -12.64
CA ASN A 170 4.91 -2.13 -13.61
C ASN A 170 6.42 -2.45 -13.47
N ASN A 171 6.90 -2.52 -12.22
CA ASN A 171 8.26 -2.95 -11.95
C ASN A 171 8.46 -4.39 -12.42
N HIS A 172 9.61 -4.75 -12.99
CA HIS A 172 9.89 -6.13 -13.38
C HIS A 172 10.22 -7.03 -12.19
N GLN A 173 10.45 -6.46 -11.01
CA GLN A 173 10.77 -7.20 -9.79
C GLN A 173 9.55 -7.38 -8.88
N LEU A 174 8.84 -6.29 -8.54
CA LEU A 174 7.72 -6.32 -7.58
C LEU A 174 6.60 -5.33 -7.93
N VAL A 175 5.36 -5.83 -7.98
CA VAL A 175 4.14 -5.04 -8.22
C VAL A 175 3.13 -5.33 -7.10
N PRO A 176 2.92 -4.40 -6.15
CA PRO A 176 1.96 -4.57 -5.07
C PRO A 176 0.51 -4.57 -5.58
N ILE A 177 -0.26 -5.56 -5.12
CA ILE A 177 -1.70 -5.62 -5.32
C ILE A 177 -2.41 -4.76 -4.27
N THR A 178 -3.44 -4.05 -4.70
CA THR A 178 -4.40 -3.35 -3.85
C THR A 178 -5.76 -4.03 -3.95
N VAL A 179 -6.40 -4.19 -2.80
CA VAL A 179 -7.77 -4.71 -2.68
C VAL A 179 -8.61 -3.69 -1.93
N SER A 180 -9.74 -3.31 -2.50
CA SER A 180 -10.69 -2.39 -1.86
C SER A 180 -12.12 -2.77 -2.15
N LEU A 181 -13.03 -2.39 -1.27
CA LEU A 181 -14.46 -2.61 -1.48
C LEU A 181 -14.97 -1.70 -2.61
N ALA A 182 -15.68 -2.28 -3.57
CA ALA A 182 -16.32 -1.54 -4.64
C ALA A 182 -17.76 -1.21 -4.24
N GLY A 183 -17.90 -0.23 -3.36
CA GLY A 183 -19.19 0.20 -2.80
C GLY A 183 -19.11 0.53 -1.32
N PRO A 184 -20.26 0.79 -0.68
CA PRO A 184 -20.35 1.05 0.75
C PRO A 184 -20.04 -0.21 1.58
N VAL A 185 -19.57 -0.01 2.81
CA VAL A 185 -19.36 -1.10 3.79
C VAL A 185 -20.66 -1.83 4.09
N MET A 186 -21.78 -1.11 4.17
CA MET A 186 -23.11 -1.71 4.33
C MET A 186 -23.56 -2.28 2.99
N ILE A 187 -23.79 -3.60 2.95
CA ILE A 187 -24.16 -4.28 1.71
C ILE A 187 -25.62 -4.00 1.34
N ASP A 188 -25.86 -3.93 0.04
CA ASP A 188 -27.20 -4.01 -0.54
C ASP A 188 -27.48 -5.48 -0.86
N ARG A 189 -28.55 -6.04 -0.27
CA ARG A 189 -28.94 -7.45 -0.47
C ARG A 189 -29.41 -7.76 -1.89
N MET A 190 -29.67 -6.73 -2.70
CA MET A 190 -30.08 -6.86 -4.11
C MET A 190 -28.91 -6.74 -5.08
N GLN A 191 -27.71 -6.42 -4.59
CA GLN A 191 -26.53 -6.21 -5.43
C GLN A 191 -25.41 -7.17 -5.04
N PRO A 192 -24.62 -7.64 -6.02
CA PRO A 192 -23.46 -8.46 -5.71
C PRO A 192 -22.43 -7.65 -4.91
N ILE A 193 -21.78 -8.32 -3.96
CA ILE A 193 -20.66 -7.78 -3.22
C ILE A 193 -19.47 -7.74 -4.17
N LYS A 194 -18.88 -6.56 -4.35
CA LYS A 194 -17.82 -6.30 -5.32
C LYS A 194 -16.57 -5.78 -4.62
N VAL A 195 -15.40 -6.19 -5.11
CA VAL A 195 -14.10 -5.67 -4.70
C VAL A 195 -13.29 -5.27 -5.93
N PHE A 196 -12.56 -4.16 -5.83
CA PHE A 196 -11.51 -3.82 -6.78
C PHE A 196 -10.25 -4.58 -6.44
N ILE A 197 -9.65 -5.19 -7.45
CA ILE A 197 -8.35 -5.86 -7.37
C ILE A 197 -7.46 -5.25 -8.46
N THR A 198 -6.51 -4.43 -8.02
CA THR A 198 -5.72 -3.56 -8.89
C THR A 198 -4.27 -3.47 -8.44
N ASN A 199 -3.41 -2.78 -9.18
CA ASN A 199 -2.13 -2.33 -8.63
C ASN A 199 -2.31 -1.01 -7.84
N VAL A 200 -1.20 -0.42 -7.39
CA VAL A 200 -1.21 0.82 -6.59
C VAL A 200 -1.78 2.06 -7.31
N PHE A 201 -1.96 2.01 -8.63
CA PHE A 201 -2.57 3.08 -9.43
C PHE A 201 -4.02 2.77 -9.84
N GLY A 202 -4.61 1.68 -9.35
CA GLY A 202 -5.97 1.30 -9.75
C GLY A 202 -6.04 0.70 -11.17
N LEU A 203 -4.91 0.29 -11.73
CA LEU A 203 -4.85 -0.40 -13.02
C LEU A 203 -5.12 -1.90 -12.83
N PRO A 204 -5.72 -2.57 -13.84
CA PRO A 204 -5.97 -4.01 -13.77
C PRO A 204 -4.68 -4.81 -13.64
N ILE A 205 -4.78 -5.96 -12.97
CA ILE A 205 -3.72 -6.96 -12.87
C ILE A 205 -4.14 -8.25 -13.56
N GLU A 206 -3.17 -9.08 -13.93
CA GLU A 206 -3.43 -10.42 -14.46
C GLU A 206 -3.76 -11.38 -13.32
N ALA A 207 -5.04 -11.49 -12.95
CA ALA A 207 -5.53 -12.50 -12.02
C ALA A 207 -6.21 -13.66 -12.79
N THR A 208 -5.82 -14.89 -12.49
CA THR A 208 -6.41 -16.13 -13.06
C THR A 208 -7.54 -16.68 -12.20
N GLY A 209 -7.60 -16.30 -10.93
CA GLY A 209 -8.65 -16.71 -10.00
C GLY A 209 -8.64 -15.86 -8.74
N VAL A 210 -9.80 -15.69 -8.13
CA VAL A 210 -9.94 -14.96 -6.86
C VAL A 210 -10.88 -15.75 -5.96
N ARG A 211 -10.46 -15.93 -4.70
CA ARG A 211 -11.23 -16.59 -3.65
C ARG A 211 -11.35 -15.68 -2.44
N VAL A 212 -12.43 -15.83 -1.69
CA VAL A 212 -12.68 -15.10 -0.45
C VAL A 212 -13.00 -16.06 0.68
N ASP A 213 -12.39 -15.79 1.84
CA ASP A 213 -12.79 -16.37 3.12
C ASP A 213 -13.62 -15.31 3.88
N ILE A 214 -14.80 -15.69 4.36
CA ILE A 214 -15.75 -14.81 5.05
C ILE A 214 -15.66 -15.09 6.55
N ILE A 215 -15.18 -14.10 7.30
CA ILE A 215 -14.86 -14.24 8.72
C ILE A 215 -15.73 -13.27 9.53
N PRO A 216 -16.63 -13.76 10.40
CA PRO A 216 -17.42 -12.89 11.28
C PRO A 216 -16.52 -12.11 12.23
N ARG A 217 -16.90 -10.88 12.55
CA ARG A 217 -16.14 -10.05 13.49
C ARG A 217 -16.09 -10.74 14.88
N GLY A 218 -14.88 -10.90 15.40
CA GLY A 218 -14.64 -11.59 16.68
C GLY A 218 -14.32 -13.08 16.52
N SER A 219 -14.39 -13.62 15.30
CA SER A 219 -13.88 -14.96 14.97
C SER A 219 -12.50 -14.88 14.32
N GLU A 220 -11.69 -15.92 14.52
CA GLU A 220 -10.46 -16.16 13.74
C GLU A 220 -10.71 -17.12 12.56
N ASN A 221 -11.79 -17.90 12.62
CA ASN A 221 -12.11 -18.91 11.62
C ASN A 221 -13.17 -18.42 10.64
N PRO A 222 -13.02 -18.73 9.34
CA PRO A 222 -14.05 -18.41 8.37
C PRO A 222 -15.28 -19.29 8.56
N VAL A 223 -16.46 -18.68 8.44
CA VAL A 223 -17.74 -19.42 8.36
C VAL A 223 -17.98 -19.93 6.95
N ILE A 224 -17.42 -19.24 5.95
CA ILE A 224 -17.40 -19.67 4.55
C ILE A 224 -15.98 -19.49 4.04
N GLY A 225 -15.33 -20.61 3.70
CA GLY A 225 -13.96 -20.63 3.19
C GLY A 225 -13.89 -20.84 1.68
N HIS A 226 -12.89 -20.22 1.06
CA HIS A 226 -12.46 -20.45 -0.32
C HIS A 226 -13.55 -20.22 -1.37
N LEU A 227 -14.47 -19.31 -1.08
CA LEU A 227 -15.57 -19.00 -1.99
C LEU A 227 -15.02 -18.38 -3.29
N PRO A 228 -15.27 -18.96 -4.46
CA PRO A 228 -14.80 -18.38 -5.72
C PRO A 228 -15.58 -17.10 -6.06
N MET A 229 -14.83 -16.07 -6.46
CA MET A 229 -15.37 -14.81 -6.96
C MET A 229 -15.39 -14.83 -8.49
N VAL A 230 -16.38 -14.15 -9.07
CA VAL A 230 -16.54 -14.02 -10.51
C VAL A 230 -15.99 -12.67 -10.96
N LYS A 231 -15.19 -12.67 -12.03
CA LYS A 231 -14.72 -11.44 -12.68
C LYS A 231 -15.89 -10.76 -13.39
N MET A 232 -16.12 -9.48 -13.12
CA MET A 232 -17.22 -8.73 -13.73
C MET A 232 -16.88 -8.37 -15.18
N GLN A 233 -17.81 -8.59 -16.11
CA GLN A 233 -17.58 -8.33 -17.53
C GLN A 233 -17.41 -6.84 -17.85
N ALA A 234 -18.10 -5.96 -17.12
CA ALA A 234 -18.07 -4.52 -17.35
C ALA A 234 -16.76 -3.86 -16.95
N ASP A 235 -16.04 -4.40 -15.96
CA ASP A 235 -14.76 -3.86 -15.50
C ASP A 235 -13.84 -5.00 -15.06
N PRO A 236 -12.71 -5.23 -15.75
CA PRO A 236 -11.79 -6.33 -15.45
C PRO A 236 -11.08 -6.19 -14.11
N ARG A 237 -11.20 -5.05 -13.43
CA ARG A 237 -10.68 -4.80 -12.08
C ARG A 237 -11.62 -5.30 -10.98
N ILE A 238 -12.88 -5.57 -11.31
CA ILE A 238 -13.91 -5.88 -10.31
C ILE A 238 -14.14 -7.40 -10.27
N TRP A 239 -14.10 -7.92 -9.06
CA TRP A 239 -14.49 -9.29 -8.74
C TRP A 239 -15.62 -9.26 -7.74
N GLY A 240 -16.55 -10.21 -7.84
CA GLY A 240 -17.69 -10.22 -6.92
C GLY A 240 -18.35 -11.58 -6.76
N PHE A 241 -19.25 -11.64 -5.78
CA PHE A 241 -20.12 -12.78 -5.52
C PHE A 241 -21.49 -12.27 -5.06
N GLY A 242 -22.51 -13.09 -5.22
CA GLY A 242 -23.88 -12.71 -4.86
C GLY A 242 -24.12 -12.74 -3.34
N PRO A 243 -25.05 -11.91 -2.83
CA PRO A 243 -25.35 -11.79 -1.41
C PRO A 243 -25.95 -13.07 -0.80
N GLU A 244 -26.52 -13.96 -1.62
CA GLU A 244 -27.00 -15.28 -1.21
C GLU A 244 -25.92 -16.20 -0.64
N LYS A 245 -24.64 -15.85 -0.87
CA LYS A 245 -23.49 -16.61 -0.35
C LYS A 245 -22.99 -16.09 0.99
N LEU A 246 -23.65 -15.11 1.60
CA LEU A 246 -23.33 -14.64 2.94
C LEU A 246 -24.07 -15.45 4.00
N PRO A 247 -23.52 -15.57 5.22
CA PRO A 247 -24.24 -16.10 6.37
C PRO A 247 -25.55 -15.34 6.61
N ASP A 248 -26.56 -16.02 7.13
CA ASP A 248 -27.88 -15.42 7.38
C ASP A 248 -27.85 -14.34 8.47
N GLU A 249 -26.97 -14.49 9.45
CA GLU A 249 -26.79 -13.56 10.57
C GLU A 249 -26.39 -12.14 10.09
N ALA A 250 -27.08 -11.12 10.59
CA ALA A 250 -26.60 -9.75 10.47
C ALA A 250 -25.33 -9.53 11.30
N GLY A 251 -24.45 -8.66 10.82
CA GLY A 251 -23.19 -8.41 11.49
C GLY A 251 -22.11 -7.84 10.58
N PHE A 252 -20.92 -7.72 11.16
CA PHE A 252 -19.72 -7.32 10.44
C PHE A 252 -18.93 -8.55 10.02
N PHE A 253 -18.50 -8.57 8.76
CA PHE A 253 -17.69 -9.65 8.20
C PHE A 253 -16.42 -9.10 7.57
N THR A 254 -15.31 -9.75 7.83
CA THR A 254 -14.05 -9.53 7.12
C THR A 254 -13.99 -10.47 5.94
N LEU A 255 -13.80 -9.92 4.75
CA LEU A 255 -13.56 -10.65 3.52
C LEU A 255 -12.05 -10.76 3.32
N ALA A 256 -11.46 -11.91 3.64
CA ALA A 256 -10.04 -12.17 3.40
C ALA A 256 -9.87 -12.67 1.95
N ILE A 257 -9.17 -11.89 1.13
CA ILE A 257 -9.07 -12.13 -0.32
C ILE A 257 -7.78 -12.87 -0.64
N LYS A 258 -7.90 -13.90 -1.48
CA LYS A 258 -6.80 -14.68 -2.05
C LYS A 258 -6.85 -14.62 -3.57
N ILE A 259 -5.71 -14.30 -4.17
CA ILE A 259 -5.59 -14.01 -5.60
C ILE A 259 -4.59 -14.99 -6.23
N GLU A 260 -4.99 -15.60 -7.32
CA GLU A 260 -4.16 -16.49 -8.13
C GLU A 260 -3.71 -15.74 -9.38
N SER A 261 -2.43 -15.88 -9.71
CA SER A 261 -1.84 -15.25 -10.89
C SER A 261 -0.53 -15.94 -11.27
N GLY A 262 -0.32 -16.10 -12.58
CA GLY A 262 0.95 -16.53 -13.18
C GLY A 262 2.04 -15.45 -13.16
N ASP A 263 1.69 -14.17 -12.95
CA ASP A 263 2.67 -13.10 -12.82
C ASP A 263 3.38 -13.21 -11.46
N LYS A 264 4.69 -13.50 -11.53
CA LYS A 264 5.56 -13.67 -10.35
C LYS A 264 5.92 -12.35 -9.68
N ARG A 265 5.73 -11.23 -10.36
CA ARG A 265 6.04 -9.88 -9.85
C ARG A 265 4.97 -9.42 -8.86
N LEU A 266 3.74 -9.92 -8.99
CA LEU A 266 2.64 -9.53 -8.13
C LEU A 266 2.86 -10.00 -6.68
N VAL A 267 2.82 -9.05 -5.75
CA VAL A 267 2.92 -9.30 -4.31
C VAL A 267 1.65 -8.86 -3.59
N GLY A 268 1.33 -9.49 -2.45
CA GLY A 268 0.06 -9.27 -1.76
C GLY A 268 -1.09 -10.12 -2.32
N LYS A 269 -0.77 -11.29 -2.88
CA LYS A 269 -1.76 -12.28 -3.35
C LYS A 269 -2.62 -12.85 -2.22
N THR A 270 -2.15 -12.73 -0.98
CA THR A 270 -2.83 -13.16 0.26
C THR A 270 -2.62 -12.11 1.34
N GLY A 271 -3.48 -12.10 2.35
CA GLY A 271 -3.37 -11.21 3.51
C GLY A 271 -4.07 -9.86 3.34
N SER A 272 -4.65 -9.58 2.16
CA SER A 272 -5.54 -8.45 1.96
C SER A 272 -6.95 -8.78 2.46
N SER A 273 -7.59 -7.82 3.12
CA SER A 273 -8.98 -7.98 3.54
C SER A 273 -9.78 -6.68 3.48
N VAL A 274 -11.10 -6.80 3.34
CA VAL A 274 -12.04 -5.68 3.39
C VAL A 274 -13.17 -5.97 4.37
N LEU A 275 -13.70 -4.93 5.01
CA LEU A 275 -14.81 -5.04 5.95
C LEU A 275 -16.13 -4.78 5.24
N ILE A 276 -17.11 -5.64 5.48
CA ILE A 276 -18.51 -5.42 5.10
C ILE A 276 -19.43 -5.53 6.32
N LYS A 277 -20.63 -4.97 6.21
CA LYS A 277 -21.71 -5.05 7.19
C LYS A 277 -22.98 -5.53 6.51
N LYS A 278 -23.52 -6.66 6.98
CA LYS A 278 -24.88 -7.12 6.68
C LYS A 278 -25.82 -6.58 7.74
N CYS A 279 -26.89 -5.89 7.33
CA CYS A 279 -27.95 -5.43 8.21
C CYS A 279 -29.22 -6.22 7.91
N ASP A 280 -30.02 -6.52 8.93
CA ASP A 280 -31.39 -6.99 8.75
C ASP A 280 -32.34 -5.81 8.51
N ASP A 281 -33.38 -6.08 7.74
CA ASP A 281 -34.46 -5.13 7.53
C ASP A 281 -35.31 -5.09 8.80
N ILE A 282 -35.43 -3.90 9.38
CA ILE A 282 -36.32 -3.67 10.52
C ILE A 282 -37.63 -3.12 9.95
N VAL A 283 -38.70 -3.91 10.03
CA VAL A 283 -40.06 -3.43 9.76
C VAL A 283 -40.61 -2.89 11.08
N VAL A 284 -41.00 -1.61 11.07
CA VAL A 284 -41.71 -0.99 12.19
C VAL A 284 -43.20 -1.05 11.88
N ASP A 285 -43.91 -1.98 12.52
CA ASP A 285 -45.33 -2.21 12.26
C ASP A 285 -46.23 -1.07 12.77
N ASP A 286 -45.86 -0.41 13.88
CA ASP A 286 -46.62 0.71 14.46
C ASP A 286 -45.66 1.69 15.16
N LEU A 287 -45.64 2.95 14.72
CA LEU A 287 -44.91 4.05 15.36
C LEU A 287 -45.90 5.11 15.83
N LYS A 288 -46.17 5.14 17.13
CA LYS A 288 -47.01 6.18 17.75
C LYS A 288 -46.15 7.26 18.38
N LEU A 289 -46.20 8.45 17.79
CA LEU A 289 -45.63 9.68 18.34
C LEU A 289 -46.74 10.46 19.05
N GLY A 290 -46.68 10.53 20.38
CA GLY A 290 -47.53 11.41 21.18
C GLY A 290 -46.82 12.72 21.50
N VAL A 291 -47.54 13.84 21.40
CA VAL A 291 -47.10 15.13 21.94
C VAL A 291 -47.86 15.33 23.25
N LEU A 292 -47.14 15.43 24.37
CA LEU A 292 -47.71 15.73 25.68
C LEU A 292 -47.46 17.20 26.01
N GLU A 293 -48.51 17.91 26.40
CA GLU A 293 -48.36 19.23 27.04
C GLU A 293 -47.96 19.05 28.51
N LYS A 294 -47.25 20.04 29.08
CA LYS A 294 -46.55 19.97 30.37
C LYS A 294 -47.43 19.56 31.57
N GLU A 295 -48.75 19.59 31.44
CA GLU A 295 -49.70 19.34 32.52
C GLU A 295 -50.58 18.09 32.34
N GLU A 296 -50.43 17.31 31.25
CA GLU A 296 -51.16 16.05 31.08
C GLU A 296 -50.47 14.88 31.80
N THR A 297 -51.21 14.21 32.70
CA THR A 297 -50.74 13.00 33.39
C THR A 297 -51.43 11.77 32.82
N ILE A 298 -50.66 10.78 32.36
CA ILE A 298 -51.18 9.57 31.70
C ILE A 298 -51.88 8.67 32.73
N THR A 299 -53.21 8.58 32.67
CA THR A 299 -54.03 7.64 33.44
C THR A 299 -54.70 6.64 32.51
N GLY A 300 -53.95 5.62 32.09
CA GLY A 300 -54.50 4.54 31.27
C GLY A 300 -53.45 3.53 30.86
N SER A 301 -53.69 2.27 31.20
CA SER A 301 -52.85 1.10 30.99
C SER A 301 -52.53 0.85 29.51
N SER A 302 -51.51 1.54 28.97
CA SER A 302 -50.83 1.13 27.72
C SER A 302 -49.43 1.74 27.66
N LEU A 303 -48.57 1.31 28.58
CA LEU A 303 -47.14 1.26 28.36
C LEU A 303 -46.69 -0.18 28.57
N ASN A 304 -47.08 -1.06 27.65
CA ASN A 304 -46.31 -2.28 27.42
C ASN A 304 -45.13 -1.89 26.53
N SER A 305 -44.10 -1.32 27.14
CA SER A 305 -42.75 -1.34 26.57
C SER A 305 -42.16 -2.74 26.72
N SER A 306 -42.72 -3.70 25.99
CA SER A 306 -42.04 -4.98 25.75
C SER A 306 -41.07 -4.78 24.59
N PHE A 307 -39.86 -4.30 24.90
CA PHE A 307 -38.69 -4.59 24.05
C PHE A 307 -38.36 -6.06 24.21
N GLY A 308 -39.05 -6.91 23.44
CA GLY A 308 -38.66 -8.30 23.27
C GLY A 308 -37.53 -8.38 22.26
N PHE A 309 -36.28 -8.44 22.73
CA PHE A 309 -35.21 -9.02 21.93
C PHE A 309 -35.42 -10.54 21.95
N VAL A 310 -35.83 -11.12 20.83
CA VAL A 310 -35.58 -12.53 20.57
C VAL A 310 -34.29 -12.57 19.78
N ILE A 311 -33.21 -13.03 20.44
CA ILE A 311 -31.91 -13.33 19.85
C ILE A 311 -32.05 -14.62 19.06
#